data_AF-A0A5C0B0K2-F1
#
_entry.id   AF-A0A5C0B0K2-F1
#
_cell.length_a   1.000
_cell.length_b   1.000
_cell.length_c   1.000
_cell.angle_alpha   90.00
_cell.angle_beta   90.00
_cell.angle_gamma   90.00
#
_symmetry.space_group_name_H-M   'P 1'
#
loop_
_entity.id
_entity.type
_entity.pdbx_description
1 polymer ?
#
loop_
_entity_poly.entity_id
_entity_poly.type
_entity_poly.pdbx_seq_one_letter_code
_entity_poly.pdbx_strand_id
1 'polypeptide(L)'
;MTSRVLQNQSCCLCEASGFSLATDPLSLTICFGFDTKASSPPVNSHSTASDPPRVRLFDLDLVAVDFAQAVTLLVTEATHSGNGAKVVATPNVDHLVRLDGMPAFRARYAHADYLFADGMPLVWASRMLGRPLPERVTGSDLTVALCKEAARHGWRIAMLGGMPGQEATLKALFAKTYPGLQVEIRCPSMQFDPVGAEGNAAAQWIREYAPQLIFVCLGMPKQETWALHHAPALRGGVVLCVGAAMDFALGLQRRAPLAVQKSGFEWLWRLGSNPRRLWRRYLVDDRKFLSLLWREWRRSRDASN
;
A
#
# COMPACT_ATOMS: atom_id res chain seq x y z
N MET A 1 -57.76 -2.12 -41.36
CA MET A 1 -58.25 -1.95 -39.98
C MET A 1 -57.01 -1.88 -39.08
N THR A 2 -56.61 -0.73 -38.49
CA THR A 2 -57.21 0.01 -37.34
C THR A 2 -57.14 -0.79 -36.03
N SER A 3 -56.63 -0.29 -34.89
CA SER A 3 -56.25 1.10 -34.51
C SER A 3 -55.16 1.16 -33.41
N ARG A 4 -54.82 2.37 -32.92
CA ARG A 4 -53.97 2.67 -31.75
C ARG A 4 -54.77 2.72 -30.42
N VAL A 5 -54.10 2.45 -29.27
CA VAL A 5 -54.34 2.93 -27.87
C VAL A 5 -53.22 2.29 -26.99
N LEU A 6 -52.43 2.89 -26.08
CA LEU A 6 -52.20 4.25 -25.51
C LEU A 6 -53.02 4.72 -24.29
N GLN A 7 -52.32 5.38 -23.33
CA GLN A 7 -52.80 6.17 -22.16
C GLN A 7 -53.43 5.39 -20.95
N ASN A 8 -53.37 5.81 -19.67
CA ASN A 8 -52.52 6.82 -18.97
C ASN A 8 -52.51 6.70 -17.41
N GLN A 9 -51.46 7.23 -16.76
CA GLN A 9 -51.39 8.03 -15.49
C GLN A 9 -52.23 7.78 -14.19
N SER A 10 -51.51 7.91 -13.04
CA SER A 10 -51.90 8.60 -11.77
C SER A 10 -52.93 7.93 -10.82
N CYS A 11 -53.10 8.30 -9.52
CA CYS A 11 -52.50 9.39 -8.70
C CYS A 11 -52.37 9.02 -7.19
N CYS A 12 -51.89 9.96 -6.37
CA CYS A 12 -51.70 9.88 -4.90
C CYS A 12 -52.99 10.10 -4.09
N LEU A 13 -52.94 9.83 -2.77
CA LEU A 13 -53.75 10.54 -1.75
C LEU A 13 -53.07 10.50 -0.35
N CYS A 14 -53.41 11.48 0.49
CA CYS A 14 -53.01 11.59 1.91
C CYS A 14 -54.27 11.64 2.78
N GLU A 15 -54.18 11.32 4.07
CA GLU A 15 -55.23 11.66 5.05
C GLU A 15 -54.68 11.83 6.47
N ALA A 16 -55.39 12.58 7.33
CA ALA A 16 -54.96 12.95 8.68
C ALA A 16 -56.16 13.34 9.59
N SER A 17 -56.05 13.10 10.90
CA SER A 17 -57.11 13.38 11.90
C SER A 17 -56.55 13.81 13.26
N GLY A 18 -57.21 14.79 13.92
CA GLY A 18 -57.07 15.09 15.36
C GLY A 18 -58.24 14.50 16.17
N PHE A 19 -58.56 14.89 17.42
CA PHE A 19 -57.99 15.88 18.38
C PHE A 19 -58.59 15.58 19.79
N SER A 20 -58.35 16.43 20.82
CA SER A 20 -59.08 16.49 22.14
C SER A 20 -58.64 15.47 23.24
N LEU A 21 -58.67 15.73 24.57
CA LEU A 21 -58.39 16.90 25.44
C LEU A 21 -58.45 16.48 26.94
N ALA A 22 -57.39 16.77 27.74
CA ALA A 22 -57.36 17.05 29.21
C ALA A 22 -57.96 16.03 30.23
N THR A 23 -57.76 16.09 31.57
CA THR A 23 -57.12 17.07 32.49
C THR A 23 -56.23 16.39 33.59
N ASP A 24 -55.72 17.20 34.53
CA ASP A 24 -55.31 16.92 35.93
C ASP A 24 -53.84 16.51 36.27
N PRO A 25 -53.34 16.86 37.49
CA PRO A 25 -51.96 17.34 37.65
C PRO A 25 -51.17 16.75 38.86
N LEU A 26 -50.07 17.43 39.22
CA LEU A 26 -49.19 17.28 40.41
C LEU A 26 -48.15 16.14 40.40
N SER A 27 -46.91 16.51 40.08
CA SER A 27 -45.82 16.35 41.06
C SER A 27 -44.67 17.33 40.80
N LEU A 28 -43.99 17.77 41.86
CA LEU A 28 -42.75 18.57 41.79
C LEU A 28 -41.56 17.66 41.45
N THR A 29 -40.51 18.20 40.82
CA THR A 29 -39.11 18.14 41.34
C THR A 29 -38.13 18.91 40.46
N ILE A 30 -37.56 19.98 41.05
CA ILE A 30 -36.21 20.55 40.86
C ILE A 30 -35.69 20.76 39.43
N CYS A 31 -35.52 22.04 39.06
CA CYS A 31 -34.63 22.47 37.99
C CYS A 31 -33.15 22.34 38.41
N PHE A 32 -32.31 21.73 37.57
CA PHE A 32 -30.87 22.00 37.54
C PHE A 32 -30.49 22.51 36.15
N GLY A 33 -30.12 23.79 36.07
CA GLY A 33 -29.58 24.36 34.85
C GLY A 33 -28.09 24.05 34.73
N PHE A 34 -27.70 23.44 33.60
CA PHE A 34 -26.31 23.40 33.15
C PHE A 34 -26.23 23.99 31.75
N ASP A 35 -25.85 25.27 31.67
CA ASP A 35 -25.48 25.91 30.41
C ASP A 35 -24.07 25.46 30.04
N THR A 36 -23.97 24.57 29.05
CA THR A 36 -22.70 24.18 28.44
C THR A 36 -22.76 24.40 26.93
N LYS A 37 -22.42 25.63 26.50
CA LYS A 37 -21.98 25.93 25.13
C LYS A 37 -20.72 25.14 24.76
N ALA A 38 -20.89 23.86 24.43
CA ALA A 38 -19.89 23.06 23.74
C ALA A 38 -19.98 23.36 22.24
N SER A 39 -19.30 24.41 21.79
CA SER A 39 -19.19 24.72 20.35
C SER A 39 -18.38 23.63 19.66
N SER A 40 -19.07 22.68 19.02
CA SER A 40 -18.44 21.67 18.16
C SER A 40 -17.64 22.36 17.05
N PRO A 41 -16.34 22.04 16.85
CA PRO A 41 -15.57 22.62 15.77
C PRO A 41 -16.15 22.20 14.42
N PRO A 42 -16.07 23.07 13.38
CA PRO A 42 -16.63 22.75 12.07
C PRO A 42 -15.94 21.52 11.47
N VAL A 43 -16.75 20.56 11.01
CA VAL A 43 -16.27 19.45 10.18
C VAL A 43 -15.90 20.03 8.82
N ASN A 44 -14.62 20.35 8.63
CA ASN A 44 -14.12 20.84 7.35
C ASN A 44 -14.27 19.77 6.28
N SER A 45 -15.22 20.00 5.37
CA SER A 45 -15.50 19.16 4.22
C SER A 45 -14.35 19.17 3.22
N HIS A 46 -14.06 18.02 2.61
CA HIS A 46 -13.23 17.87 1.41
C HIS A 46 -11.83 18.49 1.46
N SER A 47 -10.95 17.94 2.32
CA SER A 47 -9.52 17.98 2.02
C SER A 47 -9.25 17.13 0.78
N THR A 48 -8.94 17.77 -0.35
CA THR A 48 -8.28 17.09 -1.47
C THR A 48 -6.90 16.67 -0.99
N ALA A 49 -6.59 15.37 -1.02
CA ALA A 49 -5.31 14.86 -0.56
C ALA A 49 -4.14 15.53 -1.31
N SER A 50 -3.40 16.39 -0.63
CA SER A 50 -2.16 16.98 -1.13
C SER A 50 -1.14 15.88 -1.38
N ASP A 51 -0.44 15.90 -2.51
CA ASP A 51 0.66 14.97 -2.78
C ASP A 51 1.65 15.01 -1.59
N PRO A 52 1.96 13.86 -0.96
CA PRO A 52 2.81 13.84 0.23
C PRO A 52 4.19 14.42 -0.07
N PRO A 53 4.89 15.00 0.93
CA PRO A 53 6.24 15.54 0.72
C PRO A 53 7.17 14.48 0.12
N ARG A 54 7.93 14.86 -0.91
CA ARG A 54 8.89 13.98 -1.60
C ARG A 54 10.31 14.49 -1.45
N VAL A 55 11.25 13.56 -1.31
CA VAL A 55 12.69 13.80 -1.30
C VAL A 55 13.31 13.01 -2.46
N ARG A 56 13.79 13.73 -3.46
CA ARG A 56 14.55 13.13 -4.56
C ARG A 56 15.89 12.62 -4.03
N LEU A 57 16.18 11.33 -4.20
CA LEU A 57 17.44 10.67 -3.84
C LEU A 57 17.75 9.57 -4.85
N PHE A 58 18.99 9.50 -5.34
CA PHE A 58 19.39 8.51 -6.35
C PHE A 58 18.46 8.51 -7.58
N ASP A 59 18.10 9.69 -8.06
CA ASP A 59 17.15 9.94 -9.17
C ASP A 59 15.75 9.29 -9.00
N LEU A 60 15.35 8.97 -7.76
CA LEU A 60 13.99 8.53 -7.40
C LEU A 60 13.36 9.54 -6.43
N ASP A 61 12.07 9.84 -6.60
CA ASP A 61 11.34 10.78 -5.75
C ASP A 61 10.65 10.04 -4.59
N LEU A 62 11.40 9.85 -3.50
CA LEU A 62 10.99 9.05 -2.35
C LEU A 62 9.99 9.81 -1.47
N VAL A 63 8.95 9.14 -0.99
CA VAL A 63 7.94 9.74 -0.11
C VAL A 63 8.52 9.94 1.28
N ALA A 64 8.55 11.19 1.75
CA ALA A 64 9.24 11.64 2.96
C ALA A 64 8.28 11.77 4.15
N VAL A 65 7.67 10.65 4.54
CA VAL A 65 6.67 10.53 5.62
C VAL A 65 7.11 9.50 6.67
N ASP A 66 6.46 9.50 7.84
CA ASP A 66 6.61 8.41 8.82
C ASP A 66 5.76 7.17 8.46
N PHE A 67 5.93 6.06 9.20
CA PHE A 67 5.21 4.83 8.92
C PHE A 67 3.68 4.92 9.10
N ALA A 68 3.18 5.69 10.08
CA ALA A 68 1.75 5.84 10.31
C ALA A 68 1.10 6.72 9.22
N GLN A 69 1.79 7.77 8.78
CA GLN A 69 1.44 8.59 7.63
C GLN A 69 1.42 7.74 6.33
N ALA A 70 2.43 6.88 6.12
CA ALA A 70 2.48 5.98 4.97
C ALA A 70 1.29 5.00 4.94
N VAL A 71 0.94 4.39 6.08
CA VAL A 71 -0.26 3.53 6.17
C VAL A 71 -1.54 4.33 5.91
N THR A 72 -1.69 5.52 6.50
CA THR A 72 -2.87 6.39 6.32
C THR A 72 -3.07 6.82 4.86
N LEU A 73 -1.98 7.13 4.16
CA LEU A 73 -1.97 7.45 2.74
C LEU A 73 -2.45 6.26 1.90
N LEU A 74 -1.89 5.07 2.12
CA LEU A 74 -2.27 3.87 1.37
C LEU A 74 -3.68 3.35 1.72
N VAL A 75 -4.17 3.59 2.94
CA VAL A 75 -5.57 3.36 3.32
C VAL A 75 -6.51 4.29 2.54
N THR A 76 -6.15 5.58 2.40
CA THR A 76 -6.91 6.53 1.59
C THR A 76 -7.00 6.06 0.13
N GLU A 77 -5.88 5.75 -0.51
CA GLU A 77 -5.86 5.25 -1.89
C GLU A 77 -6.54 3.89 -2.07
N ALA A 78 -6.56 3.03 -1.04
CA ALA A 78 -7.33 1.79 -1.06
C ALA A 78 -8.86 2.00 -0.97
N THR A 79 -9.33 3.16 -0.48
CA THR A 79 -10.75 3.56 -0.56
C THR A 79 -11.13 4.22 -1.88
N HIS A 80 -10.17 4.79 -2.62
CA HIS A 80 -10.42 5.49 -3.88
C HIS A 80 -10.92 4.53 -4.98
N SER A 81 -12.22 4.64 -5.28
CA SER A 81 -12.85 3.94 -6.41
C SER A 81 -12.70 4.76 -7.68
N GLY A 82 -11.82 4.31 -8.58
CA GLY A 82 -11.52 4.99 -9.85
C GLY A 82 -10.87 4.09 -10.88
N ASN A 83 -10.34 4.67 -11.95
CA ASN A 83 -9.50 3.98 -12.93
C ASN A 83 -8.02 4.20 -12.59
N GLY A 84 -7.23 3.13 -12.59
CA GLY A 84 -5.82 3.15 -12.22
C GLY A 84 -5.62 2.82 -10.73
N ALA A 85 -5.02 1.67 -10.45
CA ALA A 85 -4.52 1.34 -9.12
C ALA A 85 -3.17 2.04 -8.87
N LYS A 86 -2.90 2.38 -7.60
CA LYS A 86 -1.68 3.07 -7.17
C LYS A 86 -0.52 2.11 -7.01
N VAL A 87 0.60 2.34 -7.71
CA VAL A 87 1.78 1.48 -7.63
C VAL A 87 2.68 1.93 -6.48
N VAL A 88 2.92 1.02 -5.54
CA VAL A 88 3.81 1.22 -4.40
C VAL A 88 5.00 0.29 -4.51
N ALA A 89 6.21 0.82 -4.40
CA ALA A 89 7.42 0.03 -4.29
C ALA A 89 8.29 0.52 -3.14
N THR A 90 9.07 -0.39 -2.53
CA THR A 90 9.92 -0.07 -1.38
C THR A 90 11.41 -0.21 -1.76
N PRO A 91 12.00 0.81 -2.45
CA PRO A 91 13.41 0.79 -2.83
C PRO A 91 14.33 0.57 -1.62
N ASN A 92 15.18 -0.45 -1.75
CA ASN A 92 16.30 -0.74 -0.85
C ASN A 92 17.62 -0.74 -1.63
N VAL A 93 18.74 -1.01 -0.96
CA VAL A 93 20.09 -0.96 -1.55
C VAL A 93 20.24 -1.80 -2.83
N ASP A 94 19.70 -3.04 -2.85
CA ASP A 94 19.70 -3.92 -4.03
C ASP A 94 18.90 -3.31 -5.18
N HIS A 95 17.76 -2.68 -4.89
CA HIS A 95 16.98 -2.00 -5.91
C HIS A 95 17.80 -0.85 -6.51
N LEU A 96 18.42 0.01 -5.69
CA LEU A 96 19.27 1.10 -6.19
C LEU A 96 20.45 0.61 -7.05
N VAL A 97 21.16 -0.42 -6.58
CA VAL A 97 22.30 -1.03 -7.29
C VAL A 97 21.88 -1.68 -8.62
N ARG A 98 20.67 -2.24 -8.69
CA ARG A 98 20.15 -2.89 -9.90
C ARG A 98 19.52 -1.88 -10.87
N LEU A 99 18.91 -0.80 -10.37
CA LEU A 99 18.42 0.30 -11.19
C LEU A 99 19.54 1.07 -11.88
N ASP A 100 20.68 1.26 -11.21
CA ASP A 100 21.91 1.82 -11.80
C ASP A 100 22.39 1.03 -13.03
N GLY A 101 22.24 -0.31 -12.98
CA GLY A 101 22.54 -1.21 -14.10
C GLY A 101 21.43 -1.32 -15.15
N MET A 102 20.29 -0.66 -15.01
CA MET A 102 19.14 -0.77 -15.92
C MET A 102 18.45 0.60 -16.17
N PRO A 103 19.09 1.56 -16.86
CA PRO A 103 18.58 2.94 -16.98
C PRO A 103 17.14 3.05 -17.54
N ALA A 104 16.79 2.26 -18.56
CA ALA A 104 15.45 2.25 -19.15
C ALA A 104 14.38 1.72 -18.17
N PHE A 105 14.72 0.73 -17.33
CA PHE A 105 13.84 0.24 -16.28
C PHE A 105 13.75 1.22 -15.10
N ARG A 106 14.83 1.95 -14.79
CA ARG A 106 14.86 3.02 -13.78
C ARG A 106 13.96 4.18 -14.13
N ALA A 107 13.92 4.60 -15.39
CA ALA A 107 12.94 5.58 -15.87
C ALA A 107 11.49 5.10 -15.62
N ARG A 108 11.19 3.82 -15.94
CA ARG A 108 9.87 3.22 -15.63
C ARG A 108 9.59 3.15 -14.12
N TYR A 109 10.57 2.74 -13.31
CA TYR A 109 10.46 2.61 -11.85
C TYR A 109 10.13 3.93 -11.16
N ALA A 110 10.63 5.05 -11.69
CA ALA A 110 10.33 6.40 -11.19
C ALA A 110 8.86 6.84 -11.41
N HIS A 111 8.08 6.12 -12.22
CA HIS A 111 6.64 6.37 -12.42
C HIS A 111 5.74 5.60 -11.43
N ALA A 112 6.28 4.91 -10.42
CA ALA A 112 5.47 4.38 -9.33
C ALA A 112 4.96 5.54 -8.44
N ASP A 113 3.66 5.58 -8.14
CA ASP A 113 3.02 6.66 -7.38
C ASP A 113 3.71 6.93 -6.03
N TYR A 114 4.12 5.86 -5.32
CA TYR A 114 4.73 5.96 -3.99
C TYR A 114 5.98 5.06 -3.86
N LEU A 115 7.12 5.71 -3.62
CA LEU A 115 8.41 5.07 -3.38
C LEU A 115 8.84 5.25 -1.92
N PHE A 116 8.78 4.18 -1.11
CA PHE A 116 9.12 4.23 0.32
C PHE A 116 10.52 3.68 0.62
N ALA A 117 11.29 4.36 1.48
CA ALA A 117 12.68 3.99 1.74
C ALA A 117 12.81 2.75 2.64
N ASP A 118 13.23 1.63 2.04
CA ASP A 118 13.36 0.34 2.71
C ASP A 118 14.82 0.05 3.08
N GLY A 119 15.09 0.09 4.38
CA GLY A 119 16.43 -0.08 4.96
C GLY A 119 17.05 1.22 5.49
N MET A 120 17.71 1.12 6.64
CA MET A 120 18.43 2.25 7.26
C MET A 120 19.52 2.90 6.39
N PRO A 121 20.22 2.21 5.46
CA PRO A 121 21.20 2.87 4.58
C PRO A 121 20.64 4.01 3.73
N LEU A 122 19.36 3.94 3.30
CA LEU A 122 18.72 5.04 2.58
C LEU A 122 18.41 6.21 3.51
N VAL A 123 17.93 5.93 4.73
CA VAL A 123 17.69 6.96 5.76
C VAL A 123 19.00 7.64 6.18
N TRP A 124 20.10 6.89 6.34
CA TRP A 124 21.42 7.46 6.61
C TRP A 124 21.93 8.31 5.45
N ALA A 125 21.84 7.82 4.21
CA ALA A 125 22.19 8.59 3.02
C ALA A 125 21.38 9.90 2.94
N SER A 126 20.06 9.86 3.17
CA SER A 126 19.19 11.04 3.15
C SER A 126 19.67 12.14 4.11
N ARG A 127 20.09 11.75 5.33
CA ARG A 127 20.60 12.66 6.37
C ARG A 127 21.99 13.19 6.03
N MET A 128 22.88 12.35 5.50
CA MET A 128 24.21 12.76 5.02
C MET A 128 24.16 13.71 3.81
N LEU A 129 23.07 13.68 3.05
CA LEU A 129 22.86 14.48 1.84
C LEU A 129 21.98 15.73 2.08
N GLY A 130 21.80 16.12 3.35
CA GLY A 130 21.03 17.33 3.74
C GLY A 130 19.52 17.24 3.48
N ARG A 131 19.02 16.08 3.07
CA ARG A 131 17.64 15.84 2.61
C ARG A 131 17.00 14.71 3.43
N PRO A 132 16.76 14.91 4.75
CA PRO A 132 16.46 13.81 5.66
C PRO A 132 15.07 13.21 5.44
N LEU A 133 15.01 11.89 5.28
CA LEU A 133 13.77 11.11 5.39
C LEU A 133 13.40 10.93 6.87
N PRO A 134 12.11 11.05 7.26
CA PRO A 134 11.69 10.91 8.65
C PRO A 134 11.97 9.50 9.21
N GLU A 135 11.44 8.47 8.54
CA GLU A 135 11.51 7.07 8.98
C GLU A 135 11.89 6.12 7.83
N ARG A 136 12.24 4.88 8.19
CA ARG A 136 12.37 3.73 7.30
C ARG A 136 11.01 3.01 7.19
N VAL A 137 10.37 3.08 6.02
CA VAL A 137 9.09 2.41 5.75
C VAL A 137 9.35 1.16 4.90
N THR A 138 9.26 -0.03 5.50
CA THR A 138 9.53 -1.29 4.78
C THR A 138 8.28 -1.90 4.19
N GLY A 139 8.43 -2.60 3.06
CA GLY A 139 7.33 -3.30 2.41
C GLY A 139 6.71 -4.38 3.30
N SER A 140 7.48 -5.01 4.20
CA SER A 140 6.96 -6.06 5.09
C SER A 140 6.12 -5.50 6.23
N ASP A 141 6.52 -4.36 6.77
CA ASP A 141 5.77 -3.69 7.83
C ASP A 141 4.46 -3.12 7.23
N LEU A 142 4.53 -2.56 6.00
CA LEU A 142 3.35 -2.15 5.23
C LEU A 142 2.40 -3.33 4.94
N THR A 143 2.88 -4.51 4.50
CA THR A 143 2.01 -5.68 4.31
C THR A 143 1.25 -6.04 5.60
N VAL A 144 1.94 -6.10 6.74
CA VAL A 144 1.31 -6.45 8.03
C VAL A 144 0.29 -5.40 8.49
N ALA A 145 0.55 -4.11 8.25
CA ALA A 145 -0.41 -3.05 8.55
C ALA A 145 -1.64 -3.14 7.62
N LEU A 146 -1.43 -3.22 6.29
CA LEU A 146 -2.50 -3.23 5.30
C LEU A 146 -3.39 -4.49 5.40
N CYS A 147 -2.84 -5.65 5.79
CA CYS A 147 -3.67 -6.83 6.10
C CYS A 147 -4.62 -6.60 7.30
N LYS A 148 -4.20 -5.83 8.31
CA LYS A 148 -5.06 -5.47 9.45
C LYS A 148 -6.13 -4.45 9.06
N GLU A 149 -5.77 -3.45 8.27
CA GLU A 149 -6.73 -2.46 7.77
C GLU A 149 -7.76 -3.10 6.83
N ALA A 150 -7.35 -4.04 5.98
CA ALA A 150 -8.26 -4.83 5.17
C ALA A 150 -9.21 -5.70 6.00
N ALA A 151 -8.73 -6.34 7.08
CA ALA A 151 -9.60 -7.05 8.01
C ALA A 151 -10.60 -6.10 8.71
N ARG A 152 -10.15 -4.90 9.11
CA ARG A 152 -10.97 -3.86 9.77
C ARG A 152 -12.03 -3.27 8.84
N HIS A 153 -11.75 -3.15 7.55
CA HIS A 153 -12.65 -2.60 6.53
C HIS A 153 -13.44 -3.65 5.73
N GLY A 154 -13.18 -4.95 5.92
CA GLY A 154 -13.77 -6.02 5.12
C GLY A 154 -13.31 -6.03 3.65
N TRP A 155 -12.12 -5.50 3.38
CA TRP A 155 -11.57 -5.42 2.02
C TRP A 155 -11.11 -6.76 1.47
N ARG A 156 -11.07 -6.83 0.14
CA ARG A 156 -10.54 -7.94 -0.64
C ARG A 156 -9.07 -7.71 -0.99
N ILE A 157 -8.26 -8.75 -0.81
CA ILE A 157 -6.83 -8.78 -1.15
C ILE A 157 -6.58 -9.77 -2.28
N ALA A 158 -5.86 -9.36 -3.31
CA ALA A 158 -5.24 -10.30 -4.25
C ALA A 158 -3.74 -10.46 -3.95
N MET A 159 -3.22 -11.69 -3.98
CA MET A 159 -1.78 -11.98 -3.94
C MET A 159 -1.34 -12.65 -5.24
N LEU A 160 -0.37 -12.04 -5.93
CA LEU A 160 0.25 -12.59 -7.14
C LEU A 160 1.71 -12.95 -6.84
N GLY A 161 2.00 -14.23 -6.67
CA GLY A 161 3.33 -14.75 -6.36
C GLY A 161 3.31 -15.92 -5.37
N GLY A 162 4.50 -16.39 -4.98
CA GLY A 162 4.69 -17.72 -4.40
C GLY A 162 5.15 -18.72 -5.46
N MET A 163 5.44 -19.95 -5.05
CA MET A 163 5.79 -21.05 -5.97
C MET A 163 4.52 -21.71 -6.53
N PRO A 164 4.51 -22.18 -7.79
CA PRO A 164 3.37 -22.89 -8.38
C PRO A 164 2.79 -23.98 -7.47
N GLY A 165 1.47 -23.99 -7.29
CA GLY A 165 0.76 -24.98 -6.47
C GLY A 165 0.75 -24.70 -4.96
N GLN A 166 1.31 -23.58 -4.48
CA GLN A 166 1.22 -23.20 -3.06
C GLN A 166 -0.03 -22.40 -2.69
N GLU A 167 -0.95 -22.12 -3.62
CA GLU A 167 -2.15 -21.30 -3.40
C GLU A 167 -2.97 -21.76 -2.19
N ALA A 168 -3.24 -23.06 -2.06
CA ALA A 168 -4.01 -23.61 -0.95
C ALA A 168 -3.28 -23.46 0.39
N THR A 169 -1.96 -23.71 0.42
CA THR A 169 -1.11 -23.55 1.59
C THR A 169 -1.05 -22.09 2.04
N LEU A 170 -0.90 -21.16 1.11
CA LEU A 170 -0.89 -19.72 1.39
C LEU A 170 -2.26 -19.24 1.88
N LYS A 171 -3.38 -19.67 1.27
CA LYS A 171 -4.73 -19.35 1.76
C LYS A 171 -4.97 -19.86 3.19
N ALA A 172 -4.52 -21.08 3.50
CA ALA A 172 -4.61 -21.62 4.86
C ALA A 172 -3.77 -20.83 5.87
N LEU A 173 -2.56 -20.40 5.49
CA LEU A 173 -1.72 -19.53 6.33
C LEU A 173 -2.33 -18.15 6.56
N PHE A 174 -2.93 -17.55 5.53
CA PHE A 174 -3.69 -16.30 5.67
C PHE A 174 -4.88 -16.46 6.60
N ALA A 175 -5.73 -17.47 6.40
CA ALA A 175 -6.91 -17.72 7.24
C ALA A 175 -6.54 -17.97 8.72
N LYS A 176 -5.38 -18.59 8.98
CA LYS A 176 -4.84 -18.78 10.33
C LYS A 176 -4.29 -17.49 10.95
N THR A 177 -3.64 -16.64 10.16
CA THR A 177 -2.92 -15.44 10.66
C THR A 177 -3.82 -14.21 10.75
N TYR A 178 -4.81 -14.13 9.85
CA TYR A 178 -5.79 -13.05 9.73
C TYR A 178 -7.20 -13.65 9.55
N PRO A 179 -7.84 -14.15 10.63
CA PRO A 179 -9.19 -14.72 10.54
C PRO A 179 -10.20 -13.73 9.95
N GLY A 180 -11.05 -14.21 9.03
CA GLY A 180 -12.07 -13.40 8.34
C GLY A 180 -11.56 -12.55 7.17
N LEU A 181 -10.25 -12.53 6.89
CA LEU A 181 -9.68 -11.75 5.79
C LEU A 181 -10.01 -12.37 4.42
N GLN A 182 -10.60 -11.57 3.52
CA GLN A 182 -10.92 -12.00 2.16
C GLN A 182 -9.66 -11.93 1.29
N VAL A 183 -9.06 -13.09 0.99
CA VAL A 183 -7.85 -13.17 0.16
C VAL A 183 -7.98 -14.19 -0.98
N GLU A 184 -7.67 -13.74 -2.18
CA GLU A 184 -7.49 -14.59 -3.37
C GLU A 184 -6.02 -14.61 -3.78
N ILE A 185 -5.51 -15.78 -4.21
CA ILE A 185 -4.08 -16.03 -4.40
C ILE A 185 -3.86 -16.78 -5.71
N ARG A 186 -2.82 -16.37 -6.46
CA ARG A 186 -2.32 -17.05 -7.66
C ARG A 186 -0.81 -17.11 -7.64
N CYS A 187 -0.25 -18.31 -7.77
CA CYS A 187 1.18 -18.58 -7.80
C CYS A 187 1.60 -18.91 -9.25
N PRO A 188 2.08 -17.92 -10.03
CA PRO A 188 2.36 -18.13 -11.45
C PRO A 188 3.61 -18.99 -11.69
N SER A 189 3.78 -19.43 -12.94
CA SER A 189 4.90 -20.24 -13.40
C SER A 189 6.26 -19.62 -13.07
N MET A 190 7.30 -20.46 -12.96
CA MET A 190 8.68 -19.98 -12.79
C MET A 190 9.14 -19.11 -13.99
N GLN A 191 8.54 -19.37 -15.16
CA GLN A 191 8.77 -18.68 -16.42
C GLN A 191 8.00 -17.37 -16.56
N PHE A 192 7.12 -17.00 -15.60
CA PHE A 192 6.19 -15.88 -15.66
C PHE A 192 6.74 -14.61 -16.35
N ASP A 193 6.08 -14.21 -17.42
CA ASP A 193 6.29 -12.93 -18.11
C ASP A 193 5.28 -11.89 -17.58
N PRO A 194 5.76 -10.78 -16.98
CA PRO A 194 4.93 -9.64 -16.57
C PRO A 194 3.96 -9.07 -17.62
N VAL A 195 4.32 -9.11 -18.90
CA VAL A 195 3.53 -8.51 -20.01
C VAL A 195 3.02 -9.55 -21.01
N GLY A 196 3.51 -10.79 -20.92
CA GLY A 196 3.04 -11.93 -21.70
C GLY A 196 1.69 -12.50 -21.24
N ALA A 197 1.26 -13.60 -21.86
CA ALA A 197 -0.07 -14.18 -21.65
C ALA A 197 -0.42 -14.46 -20.17
N GLU A 198 0.53 -14.96 -19.38
CA GLU A 198 0.31 -15.23 -17.95
C GLU A 198 0.15 -13.95 -17.12
N GLY A 199 0.95 -12.91 -17.41
CA GLY A 199 0.81 -11.58 -16.80
C GLY A 199 -0.54 -10.92 -17.11
N ASN A 200 -0.99 -11.04 -18.36
CA ASN A 200 -2.32 -10.59 -18.81
C ASN A 200 -3.46 -11.35 -18.11
N ALA A 201 -3.36 -12.68 -17.98
CA ALA A 201 -4.34 -13.51 -17.29
C ALA A 201 -4.39 -13.25 -15.78
N ALA A 202 -3.26 -12.92 -15.15
CA ALA A 202 -3.22 -12.46 -13.76
C ALA A 202 -3.90 -11.09 -13.59
N ALA A 203 -3.68 -10.16 -14.51
CA ALA A 203 -4.34 -8.85 -14.48
C ALA A 203 -5.85 -8.95 -14.74
N GLN A 204 -6.29 -9.86 -15.61
CA GLN A 204 -7.72 -10.15 -15.80
C GLN A 204 -8.38 -10.65 -14.52
N TRP A 205 -7.80 -11.67 -13.88
CA TRP A 205 -8.29 -12.22 -12.61
C TRP A 205 -8.37 -11.14 -11.50
N ILE A 206 -7.42 -10.21 -11.45
CA ILE A 206 -7.46 -9.07 -10.51
C ILE A 206 -8.57 -8.07 -10.87
N ARG A 207 -8.84 -7.80 -12.16
CA ARG A 207 -9.98 -6.96 -12.58
C ARG A 207 -11.34 -7.61 -12.25
N GLU A 208 -11.44 -8.93 -12.37
CA GLU A 208 -12.65 -9.72 -12.06
C GLU A 208 -12.90 -9.79 -10.56
N TYR A 209 -11.85 -10.04 -9.76
CA TYR A 209 -11.93 -10.07 -8.29
C TYR A 209 -12.09 -8.68 -7.66
N ALA A 210 -11.62 -7.62 -8.34
CA ALA A 210 -11.68 -6.21 -7.92
C ALA A 210 -11.30 -5.98 -6.44
N PRO A 211 -10.06 -6.32 -6.04
CA PRO A 211 -9.54 -6.09 -4.69
C PRO A 211 -9.21 -4.61 -4.44
N GLN A 212 -9.21 -4.20 -3.17
CA GLN A 212 -8.67 -2.89 -2.75
C GLN A 212 -7.13 -2.92 -2.60
N LEU A 213 -6.57 -4.10 -2.31
CA LEU A 213 -5.13 -4.30 -2.12
C LEU A 213 -4.61 -5.46 -2.98
N ILE A 214 -3.47 -5.25 -3.63
CA ILE A 214 -2.83 -6.21 -4.53
C ILE A 214 -1.38 -6.35 -4.09
N PHE A 215 -1.00 -7.51 -3.56
CA PHE A 215 0.37 -7.81 -3.16
C PHE A 215 1.09 -8.58 -4.28
N VAL A 216 2.13 -7.97 -4.85
CA VAL A 216 2.93 -8.59 -5.91
C VAL A 216 4.23 -9.13 -5.33
N CYS A 217 4.36 -10.45 -5.33
CA CYS A 217 5.38 -11.22 -4.63
C CYS A 217 6.35 -11.94 -5.59
N LEU A 218 6.60 -11.33 -6.76
CA LEU A 218 7.39 -11.92 -7.86
C LEU A 218 8.88 -11.54 -7.85
N GLY A 219 9.25 -10.53 -7.03
CA GLY A 219 10.59 -9.97 -6.99
C GLY A 219 10.88 -8.99 -8.14
N MET A 220 11.77 -8.03 -7.86
CA MET A 220 12.26 -7.08 -8.87
C MET A 220 13.07 -7.82 -9.96
N PRO A 221 12.94 -7.48 -11.26
CA PRO A 221 12.09 -6.43 -11.82
C PRO A 221 10.68 -6.92 -12.20
N LYS A 222 10.37 -8.22 -12.06
CA LYS A 222 9.10 -8.81 -12.54
C LYS A 222 7.89 -8.14 -11.90
N GLN A 223 7.93 -7.93 -10.58
CA GLN A 223 6.81 -7.36 -9.83
C GLN A 223 6.49 -5.91 -10.23
N GLU A 224 7.49 -5.02 -10.33
CA GLU A 224 7.23 -3.63 -10.73
C GLU A 224 6.97 -3.51 -12.23
N THR A 225 7.58 -4.36 -13.07
CA THR A 225 7.25 -4.42 -14.51
C THR A 225 5.78 -4.79 -14.72
N TRP A 226 5.25 -5.74 -13.93
CA TRP A 226 3.84 -6.13 -13.96
C TRP A 226 2.96 -4.99 -13.43
N ALA A 227 3.28 -4.45 -12.25
CA ALA A 227 2.49 -3.39 -11.62
C ALA A 227 2.39 -2.14 -12.49
N LEU A 228 3.53 -1.60 -12.95
CA LEU A 228 3.59 -0.39 -13.79
C LEU A 228 2.97 -0.56 -15.18
N HIS A 229 2.72 -1.79 -15.63
CA HIS A 229 2.06 -2.06 -16.91
C HIS A 229 0.54 -2.27 -16.73
N HIS A 230 0.12 -3.02 -15.72
CA HIS A 230 -1.29 -3.42 -15.54
C HIS A 230 -2.09 -2.47 -14.66
N ALA A 231 -1.47 -1.81 -13.67
CA ALA A 231 -2.17 -0.98 -12.70
C ALA A 231 -3.08 0.12 -13.31
N PRO A 232 -2.69 0.84 -14.40
CA PRO A 232 -3.57 1.81 -15.05
C PRO A 232 -4.91 1.25 -15.55
N ALA A 233 -4.99 -0.06 -15.81
CA ALA A 233 -6.19 -0.76 -16.27
C ALA A 233 -6.98 -1.44 -15.13
N LEU A 234 -6.62 -1.21 -13.87
CA LEU A 234 -7.32 -1.77 -12.70
C LEU A 234 -8.33 -0.77 -12.13
N ARG A 235 -9.33 -1.28 -11.38
CA ARG A 235 -10.45 -0.52 -10.81
C ARG A 235 -10.08 0.12 -9.45
N GLY A 236 -9.02 0.92 -9.43
CA GLY A 236 -8.51 1.56 -8.22
C GLY A 236 -7.78 0.59 -7.28
N GLY A 237 -7.61 1.01 -6.02
CA GLY A 237 -6.86 0.24 -5.02
C GLY A 237 -5.35 0.40 -5.13
N VAL A 238 -4.61 -0.37 -4.33
CA VAL A 238 -3.14 -0.25 -4.16
C VAL A 238 -2.41 -1.53 -4.61
N VAL A 239 -1.47 -1.39 -5.55
CA VAL A 239 -0.55 -2.44 -6.00
C VAL A 239 0.79 -2.30 -5.28
N LEU A 240 0.99 -3.06 -4.21
CA LEU A 240 2.21 -3.06 -3.42
C LEU A 240 3.19 -4.15 -3.91
N CYS A 241 4.36 -3.72 -4.36
CA CYS A 241 5.46 -4.57 -4.83
C CYS A 241 6.37 -4.98 -3.65
N VAL A 242 6.17 -6.18 -3.13
CA VAL A 242 6.75 -6.63 -1.84
C VAL A 242 7.66 -7.86 -1.92
N GLY A 243 7.61 -8.65 -3.00
CA GLY A 243 8.44 -9.84 -3.14
C GLY A 243 8.30 -10.79 -1.94
N ALA A 244 9.44 -11.21 -1.37
CA ALA A 244 9.50 -12.10 -0.20
C ALA A 244 9.12 -11.44 1.14
N ALA A 245 8.58 -10.23 1.15
CA ALA A 245 8.12 -9.61 2.40
C ALA A 245 6.86 -10.31 2.98
N MET A 246 6.11 -11.02 2.14
CA MET A 246 4.93 -11.82 2.54
C MET A 246 5.29 -12.94 3.53
N ASP A 247 6.49 -13.52 3.41
CA ASP A 247 6.99 -14.56 4.32
C ASP A 247 6.99 -14.07 5.79
N PHE A 248 7.24 -12.77 6.03
CA PHE A 248 7.16 -12.20 7.36
C PHE A 248 5.71 -11.95 7.79
N ALA A 249 4.84 -11.54 6.87
CA ALA A 249 3.41 -11.30 7.15
C ALA A 249 2.62 -12.57 7.43
N LEU A 250 3.06 -13.72 6.92
CA LEU A 250 2.51 -15.07 7.18
C LEU A 250 3.29 -15.85 8.26
N GLY A 251 4.27 -15.22 8.94
CA GLY A 251 5.05 -15.83 10.01
C GLY A 251 6.05 -16.93 9.58
N LEU A 252 6.25 -17.12 8.28
CA LEU A 252 7.19 -18.10 7.71
C LEU A 252 8.67 -17.69 7.92
N GLN A 253 8.95 -16.39 8.05
CA GLN A 253 10.27 -15.89 8.42
C GLN A 253 10.23 -15.05 9.71
N ARG A 254 11.20 -15.27 10.60
CA ARG A 254 11.36 -14.53 11.87
C ARG A 254 12.11 -13.22 11.64
N ARG A 255 11.47 -12.08 11.91
CA ARG A 255 12.12 -10.75 11.95
C ARG A 255 13.22 -10.67 13.01
N ALA A 256 14.19 -9.78 12.79
CA ALA A 256 15.15 -9.40 13.83
C ALA A 256 14.43 -8.70 15.02
N PRO A 257 14.99 -8.72 16.24
CA PRO A 257 14.46 -7.93 17.37
C PRO A 257 14.35 -6.44 17.03
N LEU A 258 13.35 -5.73 17.59
CA LEU A 258 13.09 -4.33 17.22
C LEU A 258 14.30 -3.39 17.41
N ALA A 259 15.14 -3.63 18.42
CA ALA A 259 16.39 -2.89 18.62
C ALA A 259 17.39 -3.09 17.45
N VAL A 260 17.48 -4.31 16.90
CA VAL A 260 18.33 -4.66 15.74
C VAL A 260 17.77 -4.09 14.43
N GLN A 261 16.44 -3.96 14.32
CA GLN A 261 15.80 -3.27 13.20
C GLN A 261 16.09 -1.76 13.25
N LYS A 262 15.85 -1.11 14.40
CA LYS A 262 16.05 0.35 14.58
C LYS A 262 17.52 0.79 14.52
N SER A 263 18.46 -0.06 14.93
CA SER A 263 19.91 0.19 14.77
C SER A 263 20.43 -0.01 13.34
N GLY A 264 19.62 -0.55 12.43
CA GLY A 264 20.00 -0.81 11.05
C GLY A 264 20.79 -2.10 10.80
N PHE A 265 21.05 -2.91 11.84
CA PHE A 265 21.76 -4.19 11.70
C PHE A 265 20.86 -5.37 11.30
N GLU A 266 19.62 -5.13 10.88
CA GLU A 266 18.71 -6.17 10.38
C GLU A 266 19.29 -6.96 9.19
N TRP A 267 20.08 -6.32 8.32
CA TRP A 267 20.76 -7.04 7.23
C TRP A 267 21.76 -8.08 7.75
N LEU A 268 22.46 -7.80 8.85
CA LEU A 268 23.42 -8.72 9.48
C LEU A 268 22.69 -9.88 10.15
N TRP A 269 21.54 -9.63 10.80
CA TRP A 269 20.65 -10.68 11.32
C TRP A 269 20.13 -11.58 10.19
N ARG A 270 19.65 -10.99 9.09
CA ARG A 270 19.20 -11.74 7.90
C ARG A 270 20.34 -12.54 7.28
N LEU A 271 21.56 -11.99 7.22
CA LEU A 271 22.77 -12.68 6.74
C LEU A 271 23.11 -13.90 7.60
N GLY A 272 23.11 -13.77 8.93
CA GLY A 272 23.31 -14.91 9.85
C GLY A 272 22.21 -15.98 9.72
N SER A 273 20.98 -15.57 9.41
CA SER A 273 19.84 -16.47 9.23
C SER A 273 19.84 -17.21 7.88
N ASN A 274 20.37 -16.59 6.82
CA ASN A 274 20.35 -17.12 5.45
C ASN A 274 21.68 -16.85 4.69
N PRO A 275 22.83 -17.31 5.21
CA PRO A 275 24.14 -16.87 4.73
C PRO A 275 24.37 -17.21 3.26
N ARG A 276 24.09 -18.46 2.85
CA ARG A 276 24.25 -18.95 1.47
C ARG A 276 23.49 -18.11 0.43
N ARG A 277 22.36 -17.49 0.80
CA ARG A 277 21.50 -16.68 -0.10
C ARG A 277 21.90 -15.21 -0.13
N LEU A 278 22.41 -14.66 0.98
CA LEU A 278 22.56 -13.22 1.17
C LEU A 278 24.01 -12.69 1.18
N TRP A 279 25.01 -13.56 1.37
CA TRP A 279 26.42 -13.13 1.44
C TRP A 279 26.87 -12.35 0.19
N ARG A 280 26.53 -12.86 -1.01
CA ARG A 280 26.94 -12.24 -2.28
C ARG A 280 26.26 -10.88 -2.47
N ARG A 281 24.96 -10.80 -2.22
CA ARG A 281 24.19 -9.56 -2.26
C ARG A 281 24.82 -8.49 -1.36
N TYR A 282 24.97 -8.77 -0.07
CA TYR A 282 25.45 -7.76 0.88
C TYR A 282 26.94 -7.42 0.78
N LEU A 283 27.80 -8.37 0.39
CA LEU A 283 29.26 -8.17 0.41
C LEU A 283 29.89 -7.91 -0.97
N VAL A 284 29.24 -8.33 -2.06
CA VAL A 284 29.80 -8.27 -3.43
C VAL A 284 29.00 -7.34 -4.35
N ASP A 285 27.68 -7.31 -4.23
CA ASP A 285 26.80 -6.52 -5.10
C ASP A 285 26.50 -5.15 -4.47
N ASP A 286 25.99 -5.12 -3.24
CA ASP A 286 25.61 -3.91 -2.49
C ASP A 286 26.80 -2.96 -2.21
N ARG A 287 28.06 -3.40 -2.35
CA ARG A 287 29.23 -2.50 -2.29
C ARG A 287 29.18 -1.39 -3.35
N LYS A 288 28.46 -1.60 -4.46
CA LYS A 288 28.18 -0.56 -5.48
C LYS A 288 27.38 0.62 -4.92
N PHE A 289 26.67 0.45 -3.80
CA PHE A 289 25.97 1.54 -3.11
C PHE A 289 26.93 2.66 -2.67
N LEU A 290 28.19 2.35 -2.34
CA LEU A 290 29.17 3.37 -1.97
C LEU A 290 29.53 4.27 -3.16
N SER A 291 29.61 3.73 -4.38
CA SER A 291 29.86 4.54 -5.59
C SER A 291 28.61 5.26 -6.10
N LEU A 292 27.41 4.76 -5.78
CA LEU A 292 26.15 5.49 -5.93
C LEU A 292 26.08 6.68 -4.96
N LEU A 293 26.35 6.47 -3.67
CA LEU A 293 26.36 7.52 -2.64
C LEU A 293 27.40 8.61 -2.94
N TRP A 294 28.60 8.24 -3.40
CA TRP A 294 29.62 9.19 -3.84
C TRP A 294 29.25 9.99 -5.10
N ARG A 295 28.47 9.40 -6.03
CA ARG A 295 27.90 10.12 -7.18
C ARG A 295 26.80 11.08 -6.74
N GLU A 296 25.88 10.64 -5.90
CA GLU A 296 24.78 11.44 -5.36
C GLU A 296 25.30 12.62 -4.52
N TRP A 297 26.32 12.40 -3.68
CA TRP A 297 26.95 13.44 -2.87
C TRP A 297 27.63 14.52 -3.71
N ARG A 298 28.39 14.15 -4.75
CA ARG A 298 28.99 15.14 -5.67
C ARG A 298 27.92 15.97 -6.37
N ARG A 299 26.92 15.33 -7.00
CA ARG A 299 25.79 16.03 -7.64
C ARG A 299 25.05 16.97 -6.68
N SER A 300 24.95 16.63 -5.39
CA SER A 300 24.34 17.50 -4.38
C SER A 300 25.14 18.79 -4.16
N ARG A 301 26.48 18.70 -4.15
CA ARG A 301 27.37 19.87 -4.02
C ARG A 301 27.43 20.69 -5.30
N ASP A 302 27.49 20.02 -6.44
CA ASP A 302 27.51 20.67 -7.76
C ASP A 302 26.23 21.47 -8.04
N ALA A 303 25.10 21.09 -7.41
CA ALA A 303 23.82 21.80 -7.45
C ALA A 303 23.59 22.79 -6.28
N SER A 304 24.60 23.05 -5.45
CA SER A 304 24.56 23.97 -4.30
C SER A 304 25.57 25.13 -4.41
N ASN A 305 26.24 25.26 -5.57
CA ASN A 305 27.21 26.30 -5.93
C ASN A 305 26.70 27.09 -7.14
#